data_AF-A0A0F9MTG5-F1
#
_entry.id   AF-A0A0F9MTG5-F1
#
_cell.length_a   1.000
_cell.length_b   1.000
_cell.length_c   1.000
_cell.angle_alpha   90.00
_cell.angle_beta   90.00
_cell.angle_gamma   90.00
#
_symmetry.space_group_name_H-M   'P 1'
#
loop_
_entity.id
_entity.type
_entity.pdbx_description
1 polymer ?
#
loop_
_entity_poly.entity_id
_entity_poly.type
_entity_poly.pdbx_seq_one_letter_code
_entity_poly.pdbx_strand_id
1 'polypeptide(L)'
;MSYENAPATRMLATQCAACGRPLVDAVSVEAGMGPDCRKRYSKAPDVSAEARATANKLVHRIALDQRGPAVVGLALELEGLGFKALADRIVKRLKVIKVLPAPGNRLAVTTPYDPDAVEGMRAVPGRRWDHEAKVNSFPASSRRQLWGWLQRFYPGQTGLGADGAFTIPGAAYS
;
A
#
# COMPACT_ATOMS: atom_id res chain seq x y z
N MET A 1 30.91 21.32 -9.29
CA MET A 1 29.93 20.28 -9.67
C MET A 1 30.42 18.95 -9.11
N SER A 2 29.80 18.44 -8.04
CA SER A 2 30.12 17.11 -7.52
C SER A 2 29.50 16.05 -8.42
N TYR A 3 30.22 14.94 -8.64
CA TYR A 3 29.78 13.82 -9.47
C TYR A 3 28.48 13.16 -8.99
N GLU A 4 28.09 13.39 -7.73
CA GLU A 4 26.92 12.81 -7.07
C GLU A 4 25.59 13.19 -7.74
N ASN A 5 25.53 14.36 -8.40
CA ASN A 5 24.33 14.84 -9.09
C ASN A 5 24.36 14.62 -10.62
N ALA A 6 25.32 13.86 -11.14
CA ALA A 6 25.38 13.56 -12.57
C ALA A 6 24.17 12.70 -13.00
N PRO A 7 23.58 12.90 -14.19
CA PRO A 7 22.44 12.10 -14.65
C PRO A 7 22.68 10.58 -14.62
N ALA A 8 23.95 10.17 -14.79
CA ALA A 8 24.39 8.77 -14.75
C ALA A 8 24.30 8.12 -13.36
N THR A 9 24.23 8.89 -12.26
CA THR A 9 24.09 8.35 -10.90
C THR A 9 22.63 8.23 -10.45
N ARG A 10 21.67 8.63 -11.30
CA ARG A 10 20.25 8.58 -10.96
C ARG A 10 19.76 7.13 -10.90
N MET A 11 19.15 6.77 -9.77
CA MET A 11 18.49 5.48 -9.60
C MET A 11 17.41 5.28 -10.67
N LEU A 12 17.41 4.10 -11.30
CA LEU A 12 16.44 3.73 -12.32
C LEU A 12 15.34 2.86 -11.73
N ALA A 13 14.13 2.99 -12.26
CA ALA A 13 13.04 2.10 -11.93
C ALA A 13 13.30 0.72 -12.54
N THR A 14 13.65 -0.25 -11.71
CA THR A 14 13.89 -1.63 -12.13
C THR A 14 12.61 -2.47 -12.14
N GLN A 15 11.54 -1.99 -11.49
CA GLN A 15 10.28 -2.70 -11.33
C GLN A 15 9.08 -1.80 -11.66
N CYS A 16 8.03 -2.41 -12.22
CA CYS A 16 6.78 -1.74 -12.55
C CYS A 16 6.05 -1.27 -11.28
N ALA A 17 5.71 0.01 -11.18
CA ALA A 17 4.94 0.56 -10.06
C ALA A 17 3.61 -0.19 -9.80
N ALA A 18 2.91 -0.58 -10.88
CA ALA A 18 1.59 -1.21 -10.78
C ALA A 18 1.65 -2.69 -10.36
N CYS A 19 2.54 -3.48 -10.97
CA CYS A 19 2.54 -4.94 -10.80
C CYS A 19 3.78 -5.50 -10.09
N GLY A 20 4.84 -4.70 -9.91
CA GLY A 20 6.11 -5.11 -9.29
C GLY A 20 6.99 -6.02 -10.16
N ARG A 21 6.60 -6.31 -11.41
CA ARG A 21 7.42 -7.12 -12.32
C ARG A 21 8.62 -6.30 -12.83
N PRO A 22 9.76 -6.95 -13.13
CA PRO A 22 10.91 -6.28 -13.73
C PRO A 22 10.54 -5.55 -15.03
N LEU A 23 11.10 -4.36 -15.22
CA LEU A 23 10.98 -3.58 -16.46
C LEU A 23 12.14 -3.97 -17.38
N VAL A 24 11.84 -4.29 -18.64
CA VAL A 24 12.81 -4.88 -19.58
C VAL A 24 13.20 -3.94 -20.73
N ASP A 25 12.42 -2.90 -20.97
CA ASP A 25 12.65 -1.91 -22.03
C ASP A 25 12.87 -0.50 -21.44
N ALA A 26 13.64 0.32 -22.14
CA ALA A 26 14.01 1.66 -21.69
C ALA A 26 12.79 2.55 -21.44
N VAL A 27 11.78 2.50 -22.32
CA VAL A 27 10.55 3.31 -22.20
C VAL A 27 9.76 2.96 -20.95
N SER A 28 9.76 1.69 -20.56
CA SER A 28 9.16 1.20 -19.31
C SER A 28 9.95 1.63 -18.08
N VAL A 29 11.29 1.58 -18.14
CA VAL A 29 12.18 2.04 -17.07
C VAL A 29 12.02 3.55 -16.83
N GLU A 30 12.03 4.36 -17.88
CA GLU A 30 11.83 5.81 -17.78
C GLU A 30 10.47 6.16 -17.18
N ALA A 31 9.40 5.50 -17.66
CA ALA A 31 8.06 5.73 -17.16
C ALA A 31 7.78 5.09 -15.79
N GLY A 32 8.61 4.16 -15.32
CA GLY A 32 8.38 3.37 -14.11
C GLY A 32 7.20 2.39 -14.20
N MET A 33 6.70 2.11 -15.41
CA MET A 33 5.53 1.25 -15.61
C MET A 33 5.55 0.56 -16.98
N GLY A 34 5.36 -0.77 -16.94
CA GLY A 34 5.36 -1.62 -18.12
C GLY A 34 4.18 -1.38 -19.06
N PRO A 35 4.28 -1.79 -20.35
CA PRO A 35 3.34 -1.43 -21.41
C PRO A 35 1.92 -1.94 -21.15
N ASP A 36 1.76 -3.18 -20.68
CA ASP A 36 0.45 -3.75 -20.36
C ASP A 36 -0.25 -3.01 -19.21
N CYS A 37 0.52 -2.68 -18.17
CA CYS A 37 -0.01 -1.95 -17.03
C CYS A 37 -0.39 -0.53 -17.43
N ARG A 38 0.42 0.13 -18.26
CA ARG A 38 0.10 1.44 -18.83
C ARG A 38 -1.21 1.37 -19.62
N LYS A 39 -1.35 0.44 -20.57
CA LYS A 39 -2.57 0.29 -21.37
C LYS A 39 -3.82 0.04 -20.53
N ARG A 40 -3.69 -0.70 -19.41
CA ARG A 40 -4.82 -1.07 -18.55
C ARG A 40 -5.19 0.00 -17.52
N TYR A 41 -4.20 0.62 -16.88
CA TYR A 41 -4.41 1.41 -15.67
C TYR A 41 -4.13 2.92 -15.86
N SER A 42 -3.50 3.34 -16.96
CA SER A 42 -3.25 4.78 -17.20
C SER A 42 -4.43 5.53 -17.83
N LYS A 43 -5.55 4.83 -18.13
CA LYS A 43 -6.74 5.44 -18.69
C LYS A 43 -7.40 6.34 -17.65
N ALA A 44 -7.44 7.64 -17.93
CA ALA A 44 -8.14 8.61 -17.12
C ALA A 44 -8.61 9.75 -18.05
N PRO A 45 -9.76 9.61 -18.72
CA PRO A 45 -10.12 10.46 -19.86
C PRO A 45 -10.31 11.95 -19.52
N ASP A 46 -10.67 12.27 -18.27
CA ASP A 46 -11.07 13.63 -17.86
C ASP A 46 -10.04 14.34 -16.98
N VAL A 47 -8.75 13.98 -17.11
CA VAL A 47 -7.69 14.48 -16.24
C VAL A 47 -6.82 15.49 -16.97
N SER A 48 -6.54 16.63 -16.35
CA SER A 48 -5.73 17.70 -16.93
C SER A 48 -4.29 17.23 -17.25
N ALA A 49 -3.61 17.97 -18.12
CA ALA A 49 -2.21 17.69 -18.47
C ALA A 49 -1.28 17.81 -17.24
N GLU A 50 -1.56 18.75 -16.34
CA GLU A 50 -0.80 18.98 -15.10
C GLU A 50 -1.00 17.82 -14.12
N ALA A 51 -2.25 17.36 -13.96
CA ALA A 51 -2.56 16.19 -13.14
C ALA A 51 -1.93 14.92 -13.72
N ARG A 52 -1.89 14.77 -15.05
CA ARG A 52 -1.14 13.70 -15.73
C ARG A 52 0.36 13.75 -15.43
N ALA A 53 0.96 14.94 -15.56
CA ALA A 53 2.39 15.12 -15.32
C ALA A 53 2.75 14.82 -13.85
N THR A 54 1.89 15.23 -12.92
CA THR A 54 2.03 14.91 -11.49
C THR A 54 1.91 13.41 -11.26
N ALA A 55 0.90 12.76 -11.83
CA ALA A 55 0.73 11.31 -11.73
C ALA A 55 1.95 10.54 -12.27
N ASN A 56 2.54 10.97 -13.38
CA ASN A 56 3.76 10.33 -13.92
C ASN A 56 4.94 10.41 -12.93
N LYS A 57 5.10 11.54 -12.22
CA LYS A 57 6.12 11.69 -11.17
C LYS A 57 5.85 10.74 -10.00
N LEU A 58 4.59 10.63 -9.55
CA LEU A 58 4.20 9.72 -8.49
C LEU A 58 4.46 8.26 -8.88
N VAL A 59 4.07 7.86 -10.09
CA VAL A 59 4.33 6.52 -10.64
C VAL A 59 5.82 6.21 -10.64
N HIS A 60 6.66 7.13 -11.12
CA HIS A 60 8.11 6.92 -11.13
C HIS A 60 8.68 6.80 -9.70
N ARG A 61 8.20 7.58 -8.74
CA ARG A 61 8.60 7.44 -7.32
C ARG A 61 8.23 6.07 -6.74
N ILE A 62 7.01 5.60 -6.99
CA ILE A 62 6.56 4.25 -6.60
C ILE A 62 7.40 3.18 -7.32
N ALA A 63 7.85 3.46 -8.54
CA ALA A 63 8.67 2.53 -9.29
C ALA A 63 10.07 2.36 -8.67
N LEU A 64 10.62 3.44 -8.11
CA LEU A 64 11.92 3.46 -7.41
C LEU A 64 11.86 2.84 -6.02
N ASP A 65 10.80 3.12 -5.25
CA ASP A 65 10.57 2.53 -3.94
C ASP A 65 9.23 1.79 -3.91
N GLN A 66 9.33 0.47 -3.91
CA GLN A 66 8.21 -0.44 -4.18
C GLN A 66 7.43 -0.83 -2.93
N ARG A 67 7.87 -0.42 -1.74
CA ARG A 67 7.37 -0.93 -0.46
C ARG A 67 7.16 0.19 0.56
N GLY A 68 6.44 -0.15 1.63
CA GLY A 68 6.28 0.74 2.77
C GLY A 68 5.12 1.73 2.66
N PRO A 69 4.90 2.50 3.73
CA PRO A 69 3.74 3.37 3.88
C PRO A 69 3.75 4.55 2.89
N ALA A 70 4.93 5.02 2.48
CA ALA A 70 5.04 6.09 1.49
C ALA A 70 4.33 5.74 0.17
N VAL A 71 4.42 4.48 -0.28
CA VAL A 71 3.77 4.02 -1.51
C VAL A 71 2.25 4.09 -1.40
N VAL A 72 1.69 3.83 -0.22
CA VAL A 72 0.24 3.95 0.00
C VAL A 72 -0.19 5.41 -0.08
N GLY A 73 0.57 6.33 0.51
CA GLY A 73 0.32 7.77 0.38
C GLY A 73 0.33 8.22 -1.09
N LEU A 74 1.36 7.84 -1.85
CA LEU A 74 1.45 8.15 -3.29
C LEU A 74 0.31 7.53 -4.10
N ALA A 75 -0.18 6.34 -3.71
CA ALA A 75 -1.33 5.71 -4.35
C ALA A 75 -2.64 6.46 -4.06
N LEU A 76 -2.85 6.96 -2.83
CA LEU A 76 -4.00 7.79 -2.49
C LEU A 76 -3.97 9.14 -3.24
N GLU A 77 -2.78 9.74 -3.40
CA GLU A 77 -2.62 10.93 -4.24
C GLU A 77 -2.96 10.65 -5.71
N LEU A 78 -2.53 9.49 -6.26
CA LEU A 78 -2.91 9.07 -7.61
C LEU A 78 -4.42 8.93 -7.76
N GLU A 79 -5.11 8.36 -6.77
CA GLU A 79 -6.57 8.27 -6.76
C GLU A 79 -7.21 9.67 -6.79
N GLY A 80 -6.73 10.61 -5.98
CA GLY A 80 -7.20 12.00 -5.97
C GLY A 80 -7.00 12.75 -7.29
N LEU A 81 -5.99 12.36 -8.08
CA LEU A 81 -5.75 12.87 -9.44
C LEU A 81 -6.61 12.17 -10.52
N GLY A 82 -7.48 11.23 -10.15
CA GLY A 82 -8.36 10.50 -11.07
C GLY A 82 -7.82 9.16 -11.55
N PHE A 83 -6.69 8.67 -11.02
CA PHE A 83 -6.08 7.38 -11.40
C PHE A 83 -6.50 6.23 -10.49
N LYS A 84 -7.79 6.16 -10.12
CA LYS A 84 -8.32 5.18 -9.17
C LYS A 84 -7.93 3.73 -9.48
N ALA A 85 -8.09 3.29 -10.74
CA ALA A 85 -7.76 1.92 -11.13
C ALA A 85 -6.27 1.57 -10.94
N LEU A 86 -5.37 2.54 -11.11
CA LEU A 86 -3.95 2.38 -10.87
C LEU A 86 -3.64 2.34 -9.37
N ALA A 87 -4.22 3.26 -8.60
CA ALA A 87 -4.10 3.29 -7.14
C ALA A 87 -4.56 1.97 -6.52
N ASP A 88 -5.75 1.48 -6.89
CA ASP A 88 -6.29 0.19 -6.43
C ASP A 88 -5.36 -0.97 -6.76
N ARG A 89 -4.78 -0.97 -7.96
CA ARG A 89 -3.84 -2.02 -8.39
C ARG A 89 -2.56 -2.03 -7.55
N ILE A 90 -2.03 -0.85 -7.22
CA ILE A 90 -0.83 -0.66 -6.40
C ILE A 90 -1.11 -1.10 -4.96
N VAL A 91 -2.18 -0.60 -4.35
CA VAL A 91 -2.56 -0.96 -2.97
C VAL A 91 -2.83 -2.46 -2.85
N LYS A 92 -3.51 -3.07 -3.83
CA LYS A 92 -3.75 -4.51 -3.87
C LYS A 92 -2.45 -5.32 -3.93
N ARG A 93 -1.43 -4.84 -4.65
CA ARG A 93 -0.09 -5.49 -4.72
C ARG A 93 0.61 -5.50 -3.37
N LEU A 94 0.52 -4.39 -2.64
CA LEU A 94 1.17 -4.22 -1.33
C LEU A 94 0.54 -5.07 -0.22
N LYS A 95 -0.63 -5.67 -0.47
CA LYS A 95 -1.37 -6.47 0.52
C LYS A 95 -1.60 -5.70 1.83
N VAL A 96 -1.87 -4.39 1.72
CA VAL A 96 -1.99 -3.47 2.86
C VAL A 96 -3.01 -3.98 3.87
N ILE A 97 -2.59 -4.00 5.13
CA ILE A 97 -3.47 -4.33 6.26
C ILE A 97 -4.30 -3.10 6.62
N LYS A 98 -5.62 -3.22 6.57
CA LYS A 98 -6.51 -2.09 6.89
C LYS A 98 -6.96 -2.22 8.34
N VAL A 99 -6.84 -1.14 9.12
CA VAL A 99 -7.33 -1.02 10.50
C VAL A 99 -8.13 0.27 10.59
N LEU A 100 -9.41 0.21 10.22
CA LEU A 100 -10.26 1.38 10.07
C LEU A 100 -11.31 1.47 11.18
N PRO A 101 -11.71 2.67 11.60
CA PRO A 101 -12.85 2.83 12.52
C PRO A 101 -14.13 2.21 11.95
N ALA A 102 -14.93 1.62 12.82
CA ALA A 102 -16.24 1.04 12.51
C ALA A 102 -17.27 1.48 13.57
N PRO A 103 -18.58 1.42 13.25
CA PRO A 103 -19.64 1.80 14.18
C PRO A 103 -19.55 1.10 15.54
N GLY A 104 -20.01 1.77 16.60
CA GLY A 104 -20.04 1.21 17.96
C GLY A 104 -18.69 1.17 18.67
N ASN A 105 -17.79 2.12 18.38
CA ASN A 105 -16.44 2.20 18.96
C ASN A 105 -15.62 0.92 18.68
N ARG A 106 -15.65 0.48 17.43
CA ARG A 106 -14.95 -0.72 16.95
C ARG A 106 -13.93 -0.39 15.87
N LEU A 107 -13.04 -1.33 15.63
CA LEU A 107 -12.03 -1.32 14.57
C LEU A 107 -12.32 -2.46 13.61
N ALA A 108 -12.56 -2.15 12.34
CA ALA A 108 -12.62 -3.10 11.24
C ALA A 108 -11.20 -3.40 10.75
N VAL A 109 -10.85 -4.68 10.72
CA VAL A 109 -9.52 -5.16 10.35
C VAL A 109 -9.62 -6.08 9.15
N THR A 110 -8.83 -5.77 8.11
CA THR A 110 -8.65 -6.59 6.92
C THR A 110 -7.18 -6.96 6.79
N THR A 111 -6.88 -8.25 6.78
CA THR A 111 -5.53 -8.78 6.58
C THR A 111 -5.48 -9.76 5.40
N PRO A 112 -4.30 -9.99 4.82
CA PRO A 112 -4.07 -11.16 3.99
C PRO A 112 -4.44 -12.44 4.75
N TYR A 113 -4.95 -13.44 4.04
CA TYR A 113 -5.27 -14.73 4.66
C TYR A 113 -3.99 -15.46 5.06
N ASP A 114 -3.90 -15.81 6.33
CA ASP A 114 -2.86 -16.64 6.93
C ASP A 114 -3.52 -17.48 8.04
N PRO A 115 -3.42 -18.81 8.02
CA PRO A 115 -4.16 -19.68 8.94
C PRO A 115 -3.70 -19.50 10.40
N ASP A 116 -2.40 -19.30 10.64
CA ASP A 116 -1.85 -19.11 11.98
C ASP A 116 -2.26 -17.74 12.54
N ALA A 117 -2.26 -16.71 11.68
CA ALA A 117 -2.76 -15.40 12.04
C ALA A 117 -4.25 -15.44 12.35
N VAL A 118 -5.06 -16.17 11.56
CA VAL A 118 -6.50 -16.35 11.81
C VAL A 118 -6.75 -17.05 13.14
N GLU A 119 -5.98 -18.08 13.47
CA GLU A 119 -6.11 -18.76 14.76
C GLU A 119 -5.69 -17.86 15.91
N GLY A 120 -4.52 -17.20 15.81
CA GLY A 120 -4.06 -16.24 16.81
C GLY A 120 -5.00 -15.05 17.01
N MET A 121 -5.75 -14.67 15.97
CA MET A 121 -6.72 -13.57 16.01
C MET A 121 -7.93 -13.92 16.89
N ARG A 122 -8.28 -15.20 17.02
CA ARG A 122 -9.38 -15.66 17.88
C ARG A 122 -9.10 -15.41 19.36
N ALA A 123 -7.84 -15.31 19.75
CA ALA A 123 -7.43 -15.00 21.13
C ALA A 123 -7.57 -13.50 21.48
N VAL A 124 -7.80 -12.61 20.50
CA VAL A 124 -7.97 -11.18 20.78
C VAL A 124 -9.37 -10.94 21.37
N PRO A 125 -9.47 -10.35 22.59
CA PRO A 125 -10.75 -10.19 23.27
C PRO A 125 -11.78 -9.39 22.48
N GLY A 126 -13.06 -9.78 22.59
CA GLY A 126 -14.17 -9.04 22.00
C GLY A 126 -14.25 -9.05 20.47
N ARG A 127 -13.40 -9.82 19.79
CA ARG A 127 -13.43 -10.04 18.33
C ARG A 127 -14.82 -10.54 17.89
N ARG A 128 -15.35 -9.93 16.83
CA ARG A 128 -16.58 -10.34 16.16
C ARG A 128 -16.35 -10.38 14.66
N TRP A 129 -17.06 -11.27 13.97
CA TRP A 129 -17.15 -11.22 12.52
C TRP A 129 -18.31 -10.31 12.12
N ASP A 130 -18.03 -9.32 11.29
CA ASP A 130 -19.05 -8.47 10.67
C ASP A 130 -19.42 -9.08 9.32
N HIS A 131 -20.65 -9.61 9.22
CA HIS A 131 -21.13 -10.29 8.00
C HIS A 131 -21.41 -9.32 6.85
N GLU A 132 -21.79 -8.07 7.16
CA GLU A 132 -22.13 -7.06 6.18
C GLU A 132 -20.85 -6.52 5.53
N ALA A 133 -19.91 -6.08 6.37
CA ALA A 133 -18.62 -5.56 5.92
C ALA A 133 -17.62 -6.67 5.54
N LYS A 134 -17.91 -7.93 5.88
CA LYS A 134 -17.04 -9.11 5.68
C LYS A 134 -15.62 -8.90 6.24
N VAL A 135 -15.55 -8.39 7.47
CA VAL A 135 -14.30 -8.08 8.17
C VAL A 135 -14.33 -8.54 9.62
N ASN A 136 -13.14 -8.74 10.19
CA ASN A 136 -13.03 -8.93 11.63
C ASN A 136 -13.13 -7.57 12.32
N SER A 137 -13.99 -7.48 13.32
CA SER A 137 -14.26 -6.26 14.06
C SER A 137 -13.86 -6.43 15.53
N PHE A 138 -13.14 -5.47 16.08
CA PHE A 138 -12.60 -5.49 17.45
C PHE A 138 -13.08 -4.26 18.22
N PRO A 139 -13.37 -4.36 19.53
CA PRO A 139 -13.63 -3.16 20.32
C PRO A 139 -12.36 -2.31 20.40
N ALA A 140 -12.50 -0.98 20.43
CA ALA A 140 -11.35 -0.08 20.57
C ALA A 140 -10.54 -0.32 21.86
N SER A 141 -11.18 -0.86 22.91
CA SER A 141 -10.52 -1.26 24.16
C SER A 141 -9.49 -2.39 23.99
N SER A 142 -9.61 -3.21 22.93
CA SER A 142 -8.67 -4.30 22.63
C SER A 142 -7.53 -3.88 21.70
N ARG A 143 -7.35 -2.58 21.46
CA ARG A 143 -6.32 -2.04 20.54
C ARG A 143 -4.91 -2.53 20.86
N ARG A 144 -4.55 -2.66 22.14
CA ARG A 144 -3.23 -3.14 22.56
C ARG A 144 -3.01 -4.62 22.18
N GLN A 145 -3.99 -5.48 22.42
CA GLN A 145 -3.93 -6.90 22.06
C GLN A 145 -3.95 -7.09 20.55
N LEU A 146 -4.79 -6.33 19.84
CA LEU A 146 -4.81 -6.31 18.37
C LEU A 146 -3.45 -5.89 17.81
N TRP A 147 -2.81 -4.87 18.40
CA TRP A 147 -1.48 -4.42 17.98
C TRP A 147 -0.42 -5.50 18.21
N GLY A 148 -0.41 -6.16 19.37
CA GLY A 148 0.51 -7.28 19.63
C GLY A 148 0.30 -8.45 18.66
N TRP A 149 -0.95 -8.73 18.28
CA TRP A 149 -1.26 -9.73 17.24
C TRP A 149 -0.71 -9.30 15.87
N LEU A 150 -0.91 -8.04 15.45
CA LEU A 150 -0.37 -7.53 14.19
C LEU A 150 1.16 -7.62 14.14
N GLN A 151 1.85 -7.22 15.22
CA GLN A 151 3.32 -7.29 15.30
C GLN A 151 3.84 -8.73 15.21
N ARG A 152 3.10 -9.69 15.77
CA ARG A 152 3.47 -11.10 15.75
C ARG A 152 3.35 -11.73 14.36
N PHE A 153 2.25 -11.45 13.65
CA PHE A 153 1.93 -12.16 12.41
C PHE A 153 2.28 -11.38 11.14
N TYR A 154 2.39 -10.06 11.22
CA TYR A 154 2.66 -9.20 10.07
C TYR A 154 3.80 -8.20 10.31
N PRO A 155 4.95 -8.64 10.85
CA PRO A 155 6.09 -7.74 11.06
C PRO A 155 6.59 -7.16 9.73
N GLY A 156 6.86 -5.86 9.71
CA GLY A 156 7.35 -5.13 8.54
C GLY A 156 6.30 -4.88 7.45
N GLN A 157 5.07 -5.36 7.60
CA GLN A 157 4.01 -5.06 6.63
C GLN A 157 3.51 -3.62 6.74
N THR A 158 2.97 -3.13 5.63
CA THR A 158 2.31 -1.84 5.55
C THR A 158 0.87 -1.95 6.02
N GLY A 159 0.51 -1.12 7.01
CA GLY A 159 -0.85 -0.91 7.47
C GLY A 159 -1.42 0.43 6.99
N LEU A 160 -2.75 0.52 6.95
CA LEU A 160 -3.51 1.75 6.74
C LEU A 160 -4.51 1.92 7.88
N GLY A 161 -4.33 2.98 8.66
CA GLY A 161 -5.18 3.35 9.78
C GLY A 161 -5.94 4.65 9.55
N ALA A 162 -6.67 5.11 10.55
CA ALA A 162 -7.36 6.41 10.53
C ALA A 162 -6.39 7.58 10.31
N ASP A 163 -5.19 7.49 10.90
CA ASP A 163 -4.16 8.53 10.85
C ASP A 163 -3.24 8.41 9.61
N GLY A 164 -3.56 7.48 8.68
CA GLY A 164 -2.78 7.24 7.47
C GLY A 164 -2.01 5.92 7.47
N ALA A 165 -1.07 5.80 6.54
CA ALA A 165 -0.29 4.59 6.33
C ALA A 165 0.87 4.48 7.33
N PHE A 166 1.13 3.27 7.82
CA PHE A 166 2.19 2.99 8.79
C PHE A 166 2.88 1.66 8.50
N THR A 167 4.04 1.44 9.12
CA THR A 167 4.71 0.12 9.13
C THR A 167 4.40 -0.58 10.44
N ILE A 168 4.02 -1.85 10.39
CA ILE A 168 3.90 -2.69 11.57
C ILE A 168 5.33 -3.04 12.02
N PRO A 169 5.80 -2.55 13.18
CA PRO A 169 7.15 -2.86 13.63
C PRO A 169 7.24 -4.35 13.95
N GLY A 170 8.40 -4.96 13.64
CA GLY A 170 8.71 -6.29 14.15
C GLY A 170 8.77 -6.26 15.67
N ALA A 171 8.57 -7.41 16.32
CA ALA A 171 8.96 -7.55 17.71
C ALA A 171 10.45 -7.17 17.80
N ALA A 172 10.78 -6.13 18.57
CA ALA A 172 12.17 -5.84 18.88
C ALA A 172 12.73 -7.10 19.54
N TYR A 173 13.80 -7.66 18.97
CA TYR A 173 14.60 -8.65 19.70
C TYR A 173 15.14 -7.91 20.93
N SER A 174 14.53 -8.18 22.08
CA SER A 174 15.06 -7.85 23.41
C SER A 174 15.95 -8.98 23.89
#